data_AF-A0A2D8BU06-F1
#
_entry.id   AF-A0A2D8BU06-F1
#
_cell.length_a   1.000
_cell.length_b   1.000
_cell.length_c   1.000
_cell.angle_alpha   90.00
_cell.angle_beta   90.00
_cell.angle_gamma   90.00
#
_symmetry.space_group_name_H-M   'P 1'
#
loop_
_entity.id
_entity.type
_entity.pdbx_description
1 polymer ?
#
loop_
_entity_poly.entity_id
_entity_poly.type
_entity_poly.pdbx_seq_one_letter_code
_entity_poly.pdbx_strand_id
1 'polypeptide(L)'
;MTNDYCTPEGARRLKQRIETYWSERGYNVSVDLVDAGFMPAMRSARTDVRSDMVNGMPRRTVAANDHGPSSANDSELERRSA
;
A
#
# COMPACT_ATOMS: atom_id res chain seq x y z
N MET A 1 1.08 0.54 27.66
CA MET A 1 -0.03 0.60 26.68
C MET A 1 0.42 1.52 25.55
N THR A 2 1.19 1.05 24.57
CA THR A 2 2.04 1.95 23.76
C THR A 2 1.78 1.88 22.24
N ASN A 3 0.80 1.11 21.77
CA ASN A 3 0.48 0.97 20.35
C ASN A 3 -1.02 0.69 20.14
N ASP A 4 -1.88 1.58 20.64
CA ASP A 4 -3.29 1.52 20.25
C ASP A 4 -3.46 2.13 18.86
N TYR A 5 -3.60 1.27 17.85
CA TYR A 5 -3.85 1.65 16.46
C TYR A 5 -5.34 1.78 16.14
N CYS A 6 -6.24 1.46 17.08
CA CYS A 6 -7.68 1.50 16.91
C CYS A 6 -8.27 2.87 17.26
N THR A 7 -7.44 3.92 17.26
CA THR A 7 -7.84 5.31 17.51
C THR A 7 -7.52 6.18 16.29
N PRO A 8 -8.17 7.34 16.13
CA PRO A 8 -7.81 8.29 15.06
C PRO A 8 -6.34 8.73 15.10
N GLU A 9 -5.78 8.88 16.30
CA GLU A 9 -4.35 9.15 16.51
C GLU A 9 -3.48 7.96 16.07
N GLY A 10 -3.90 6.74 16.43
CA GLY A 10 -3.25 5.50 16.02
C GLY A 10 -3.21 5.34 14.50
N ALA A 11 -4.30 5.67 13.81
CA ALA A 11 -4.39 5.67 12.36
C ALA A 11 -3.43 6.70 11.72
N ARG A 12 -3.31 7.90 12.29
CA ARG A 12 -2.32 8.91 11.85
C ARG A 12 -0.88 8.43 12.02
N ARG A 13 -0.57 7.81 13.16
CA ARG A 13 0.76 7.21 13.39
C ARG A 13 1.06 6.08 12.40
N LEU A 14 0.07 5.25 12.09
CA LEU A 14 0.21 4.16 11.12
C LEU A 14 0.47 4.69 9.71
N LYS A 15 -0.30 5.70 9.27
CA LYS A 15 -0.07 6.43 8.01
C LYS A 15 1.38 6.89 7.91
N GLN A 16 1.84 7.68 8.89
CA GLN A 16 3.19 8.24 8.88
C GLN A 16 4.26 7.14 8.83
N ARG A 17 4.09 6.06 9.59
CA ARG A 17 5.04 4.95 9.62
C ARG A 17 5.17 4.26 8.26
N ILE A 18 4.06 4.05 7.55
CA ILE A 18 4.06 3.40 6.22
C ILE A 18 4.75 4.31 5.19
N GLU A 19 4.40 5.60 5.17
CA GLU A 19 4.99 6.56 4.24
C GLU A 19 6.49 6.73 4.48
N THR A 20 6.92 6.88 5.73
CA THR A 20 8.35 6.99 6.08
C THR A 20 9.12 5.75 5.67
N TYR A 21 8.61 4.55 5.98
CA TYR A 21 9.27 3.28 5.65
C TYR A 21 9.61 3.15 4.16
N TRP A 22 8.70 3.57 3.29
CA TRP A 22 8.90 3.52 1.84
C TRP A 22 9.73 4.68 1.31
N SER A 23 9.58 5.88 1.90
CA SER A 23 10.40 7.04 1.52
C SER A 23 11.89 6.81 1.76
N GLU A 24 12.25 6.13 2.87
CA GLU A 24 13.63 5.74 3.19
C GLU A 24 14.23 4.77 2.15
N ARG A 25 13.38 4.08 1.39
CA ARG A 25 13.74 3.13 0.33
C ARG A 25 13.64 3.74 -1.06
N GLY A 26 13.38 5.04 -1.16
CA GLY A 26 13.27 5.76 -2.44
C GLY A 26 11.92 5.60 -3.14
N TYR A 27 10.90 5.06 -2.45
CA TYR A 27 9.56 4.93 -3.00
C TYR A 27 8.65 6.03 -2.48
N ASN A 28 7.82 6.57 -3.37
CA ASN A 28 6.73 7.46 -3.00
C ASN A 28 5.44 6.63 -2.89
N VAL A 29 4.89 6.58 -1.67
CA VAL A 29 3.62 5.92 -1.34
C VAL A 29 2.71 6.96 -0.70
N SER A 30 1.46 6.97 -1.12
CA SER A 30 0.43 7.82 -0.53
C SER A 30 -0.51 6.98 0.34
N VAL A 31 -0.72 7.40 1.58
CA VAL A 31 -1.68 6.77 2.48
C VAL A 31 -2.74 7.77 2.91
N ASP A 32 -4.00 7.46 2.64
CA ASP A 32 -5.15 8.28 3.01
C ASP A 32 -5.83 7.77 4.27
N LEU A 33 -6.34 8.72 5.07
CA LEU A 33 -7.21 8.43 6.21
C LEU A 33 -8.64 8.80 5.82
N VAL A 34 -9.52 7.82 5.82
CA VAL A 34 -10.93 8.02 5.49
C VAL A 34 -11.75 7.77 6.73
N ASP A 35 -12.38 8.82 7.25
CA ASP A 35 -13.32 8.70 8.36
C ASP A 35 -14.68 8.26 7.83
N ALA A 36 -15.08 7.06 8.23
CA ALA A 36 -16.43 6.56 8.06
C ALA A 36 -17.09 6.63 9.44
N GLY A 37 -18.16 7.42 9.56
CA GLY A 37 -18.92 7.56 10.80
C GLY A 37 -19.52 6.24 11.28
N PHE A 38 -20.59 6.31 12.09
CA PHE A 38 -21.17 5.10 12.66
C PHE A 38 -21.67 4.13 11.58
N MET A 39 -21.10 2.92 11.56
CA MET A 39 -21.45 1.83 10.65
C MET A 39 -22.38 0.84 11.38
N PRO A 40 -23.69 0.78 11.08
CA PRO A 40 -24.65 -0.03 11.85
C PRO A 40 -24.30 -1.52 11.90
N ALA A 41 -23.77 -2.07 10.81
CA ALA A 41 -23.38 -3.47 10.73
C ALA A 41 -22.22 -3.84 11.67
N MET A 42 -21.29 -2.90 11.91
CA MET A 42 -20.14 -3.10 12.80
C MET A 42 -20.39 -2.59 14.22
N ARG A 43 -21.44 -1.79 14.41
CA ARG A 43 -21.75 -1.12 15.69
C ARG A 43 -20.59 -0.27 16.20
N SER A 44 -19.82 0.32 15.29
CA SER A 44 -18.67 1.17 15.58
C SER A 44 -18.50 2.25 14.51
N ALA A 45 -17.83 3.34 14.87
CA ALA A 45 -17.25 4.25 13.88
C ALA A 45 -15.90 3.68 13.41
N ARG A 46 -15.50 4.00 12.18
CA ARG A 46 -14.32 3.40 11.55
C ARG A 46 -13.47 4.45 10.86
N THR A 47 -12.18 4.46 11.18
CA THR A 47 -11.18 5.18 10.39
C THR A 47 -10.42 4.19 9.52
N ASP A 48 -10.56 4.31 8.20
CA ASP A 48 -9.84 3.47 7.24
C ASP A 48 -8.47 4.07 6.92
N VAL A 49 -7.45 3.22 6.79
CA VAL A 49 -6.13 3.56 6.26
C VAL A 49 -6.02 2.96 4.86
N ARG A 50 -5.89 3.78 3.82
CA ARG A 50 -5.91 3.33 2.41
C ARG A 50 -4.62 3.72 1.70
N SER A 51 -3.87 2.73 1.22
CA SER A 51 -2.65 2.96 0.43
C SER A 51 -2.90 2.86 -1.06
N ASP A 52 -2.15 3.62 -1.86
CA ASP A 52 -2.11 3.51 -3.32
C ASP A 52 -1.28 2.32 -3.85
N MET A 53 -0.56 1.63 -2.97
CA MET A 53 0.20 0.41 -3.23
C MET A 53 -0.67 -0.69 -3.84
N VAL A 54 -0.07 -1.51 -4.70
CA VAL A 54 -0.72 -2.67 -5.34
C VAL A 54 -0.08 -3.93 -4.79
N ASN A 55 -0.88 -4.83 -4.20
CA ASN A 55 -0.40 -6.05 -3.55
C ASN A 55 0.70 -5.79 -2.50
N GLY A 56 0.63 -4.65 -1.81
CA GLY A 56 1.62 -4.23 -0.81
C GLY A 56 2.90 -3.62 -1.40
N MET A 57 3.02 -3.49 -2.72
CA MET A 57 4.17 -2.86 -3.38
C MET A 57 3.83 -1.45 -3.88
N PRO A 58 4.71 -0.46 -3.68
CA PRO A 58 4.55 0.87 -4.28
C PRO A 58 4.43 0.78 -5.80
N ARG A 59 3.58 1.61 -6.39
CA ARG A 59 3.55 1.77 -7.84
C ARG A 59 4.90 2.35 -8.29
N ARG A 60 5.45 1.90 -9.42
CA ARG A 60 6.71 2.43 -9.96
C ARG A 60 6.54 3.90 -10.31
N THR A 61 6.87 4.79 -9.38
CA THR A 61 6.91 6.23 -9.64
C THR A 61 8.37 6.60 -9.88
N VAL A 62 8.80 6.54 -11.16
CA VAL A 62 9.90 7.23 -11.88
C VAL A 62 11.31 7.38 -11.24
N ALA A 63 11.49 7.26 -9.93
CA ALA A 63 12.77 7.47 -9.22
C ALA A 63 13.52 6.18 -8.87
N ALA A 64 12.89 5.01 -9.00
CA ALA A 64 13.57 3.73 -8.86
C ALA A 64 14.16 3.31 -10.21
N ASN A 65 15.35 3.84 -10.50
CA ASN A 65 16.30 3.18 -11.40
C ASN A 65 16.64 1.81 -10.80
N ASP A 66 15.80 0.79 -11.05
CA ASP A 66 16.27 -0.59 -10.93
C ASP A 66 15.45 -1.58 -11.76
N HIS A 67 16.19 -2.46 -12.43
CA HIS A 67 15.76 -3.46 -13.39
C HIS A 67 14.95 -4.59 -12.74
N GLY A 68 13.62 -4.46 -12.68
CA GLY A 68 12.76 -5.65 -12.54
C GLY A 68 12.54 -6.31 -13.92
N PRO A 69 12.63 -7.64 -14.06
CA PRO A 69 12.62 -8.31 -15.35
C PRO A 69 11.34 -7.98 -16.11
N SER A 70 11.51 -7.47 -17.33
CA SER A 70 10.44 -7.27 -18.29
C SER A 70 9.71 -8.60 -18.47
N SER A 71 8.42 -8.63 -18.09
CA SER A 71 7.52 -9.77 -18.29
C SER A 71 7.13 -9.92 -19.78
N ALA A 72 8.12 -9.90 -20.67
CA ALA A 72 7.89 -9.87 -22.12
C ALA A 72 8.05 -11.24 -22.81
N ASN A 73 8.55 -12.30 -22.15
CA ASN A 73 8.97 -13.52 -22.85
C ASN A 73 8.26 -14.81 -22.40
N ASP A 74 6.99 -14.77 -22.00
CA ASP A 74 6.23 -16.00 -21.67
C ASP A 74 5.36 -16.53 -22.83
N SER A 75 5.39 -15.87 -23.99
CA SER A 75 4.57 -16.24 -25.17
C SER A 75 5.32 -17.03 -26.25
N GLU A 76 6.60 -17.34 -26.04
CA GLU A 76 7.43 -18.09 -26.98
C GLU A 76 7.54 -19.59 -26.63
N LEU A 77 7.28 -19.97 -25.38
CA LEU A 77 7.41 -21.37 -24.93
C LEU A 77 6.21 -22.24 -25.36
N GLU A 78 4.99 -21.68 -25.42
CA GLU A 78 3.80 -22.44 -25.84
C GLU A 78 3.73 -22.71 -27.35
N ARG A 79 4.51 -21.99 -28.18
CA ARG A 79 4.52 -22.20 -29.64
C ARG A 79 5.46 -23.33 -30.09
N ARG A 80 6.29 -23.87 -29.18
CA ARG A 80 7.29 -24.93 -29.48
C ARG A 80 6.83 -26.35 -29.14
N SER A 81 5.60 -26.50 -28.63
CA SER A 81 4.99 -27.81 -28.33
C SER A 81 3.82 -28.16 -29.26
N ALA A 82 3.73 -27.52 -30.43
CA ALA A 82 2.84 -27.92 -31.52
C ALA A 82 3.48 -29.01 -32.39
#